data_AF-Q8RFW2-F1
#
_entry.id   AF-Q8RFW2-F1
#
_cell.length_a   1.000
_cell.length_b   1.000
_cell.length_c   1.000
_cell.angle_alpha   90.00
_cell.angle_beta   90.00
_cell.angle_gamma   90.00
#
_symmetry.space_group_name_H-M   'P 1'
#
loop_
_entity.id
_entity.type
_entity.pdbx_description
1 polymer ?
#
loop_
_entity_poly.entity_id
_entity_poly.type
_entity_poly.pdbx_seq_one_letter_code
_entity_poly.pdbx_strand_id
1 'polypeptide(L)'
;MNVFASPADFFKSYPNGSIKLDIKWENNELYYNSYFYNASYNEISPKQNWDDFKTNGLLDDIYNTLNKNYSNKNMTASILLNILEKNKLTITSKYYNSNNILLKEIIEDKFVIKIKNYDEYGNLLGETEKNEKKNTYHVKTYDKNLKYYAEMEVLFNKNEINFKGNKKNLDYNVSDSYVMESHYIFKNLNKNNLKKILSNLSSYNYEDVVNGYEKIYDNNKPFEYTEKIYKNGKLIDTKEYSTSSINTKNLKTTSKNEVQNNNNNFSNNSNKTKEVSLNKNGNSSENNSSWYYFIGALVIVIIILGIYRLLKAFPKTKYLSYGQQIRIFQILMKYNENDRYLFSARRINGIGTGYYRIRSMTVGYDKVYIYAKVFSILFMPTPIILGYLLCYDEKHILASFSEETFSKAKKEIEETVL
;
A
#
# COMPACT_ATOMS: atom_id res chain seq x y z
N MET A 1 0.41 3.77 -53.71
CA MET A 1 1.69 3.27 -53.18
C MET A 1 2.26 4.36 -52.31
N ASN A 2 2.40 4.14 -51.00
CA ASN A 2 2.70 5.22 -50.07
C ASN A 2 4.20 5.27 -49.77
N VAL A 3 4.80 6.44 -49.99
CA VAL A 3 6.16 6.79 -49.58
C VAL A 3 6.02 7.55 -48.26
N PHE A 4 6.64 7.08 -47.19
CA PHE A 4 6.58 7.74 -45.88
C PHE A 4 7.83 8.59 -45.69
N ALA A 5 7.67 9.92 -45.63
CA ALA A 5 8.78 10.85 -45.41
C ALA A 5 9.09 11.10 -43.92
N SER A 6 8.18 10.70 -43.02
CA SER A 6 8.32 10.85 -41.56
C SER A 6 7.45 9.84 -40.80
N PRO A 7 7.69 9.62 -39.48
CA PRO A 7 6.80 8.77 -38.67
C PRO A 7 5.35 9.24 -38.72
N ALA A 8 5.13 10.55 -38.79
CA ALA A 8 3.80 11.12 -38.91
C ALA A 8 3.09 10.69 -40.21
N ASP A 9 3.80 10.57 -41.33
CA ASP A 9 3.21 10.16 -42.62
C ASP A 9 2.85 8.67 -42.64
N PHE A 10 3.61 7.84 -41.93
CA PHE A 10 3.24 6.46 -41.66
C PHE A 10 1.92 6.39 -40.89
N PHE A 11 1.80 7.09 -39.75
CA PHE A 11 0.59 7.05 -38.94
C PHE A 11 -0.64 7.71 -39.59
N LYS A 12 -0.45 8.65 -40.53
CA LYS A 12 -1.54 9.16 -41.39
C LYS A 12 -2.10 8.07 -42.31
N SER A 13 -1.22 7.22 -42.83
CA SER A 13 -1.58 6.17 -43.79
C SER A 13 -2.02 4.87 -43.12
N TYR A 14 -1.49 4.61 -41.92
CA TYR A 14 -1.82 3.47 -41.07
C TYR A 14 -2.16 3.96 -39.66
N PRO A 15 -3.38 4.48 -39.46
CA PRO A 15 -3.88 4.80 -38.14
C PRO A 15 -3.80 3.55 -37.24
N ASN A 16 -3.37 3.72 -35.99
CA ASN A 16 -3.14 2.63 -35.04
C ASN A 16 -2.09 1.58 -35.47
N GLY A 17 -1.26 1.91 -36.48
CA GLY A 17 -0.06 1.12 -36.77
C GLY A 17 1.01 1.28 -35.68
N SER A 18 2.11 0.56 -35.84
CA SER A 18 3.26 0.65 -34.94
C SER A 18 4.58 0.61 -35.70
N ILE A 19 5.61 1.23 -35.11
CA ILE A 19 6.98 1.19 -35.61
C ILE A 19 7.85 0.59 -34.52
N LYS A 20 8.57 -0.49 -34.83
CA LYS A 20 9.55 -1.11 -33.96
C LYS A 20 10.96 -0.76 -34.46
N LEU A 21 11.80 -0.25 -33.58
CA LEU A 21 13.21 0.03 -33.83
C LEU A 21 14.05 -0.91 -32.97
N ASP A 22 14.82 -1.77 -33.59
CA ASP A 22 15.81 -2.59 -32.89
C ASP A 22 17.17 -1.95 -33.09
N ILE A 23 17.77 -1.46 -32.01
CA ILE A 23 19.01 -0.71 -31.98
C ILE A 23 20.07 -1.58 -31.29
N LYS A 24 21.25 -1.70 -31.87
CA LYS A 24 22.40 -2.40 -31.31
C LYS A 24 23.58 -1.45 -31.22
N TRP A 25 24.19 -1.34 -30.05
CA TRP A 25 25.45 -0.64 -29.85
C TRP A 25 26.59 -1.65 -29.77
N GLU A 26 27.56 -1.56 -30.66
CA GLU A 26 28.70 -2.48 -30.72
C GLU A 26 29.93 -1.71 -31.21
N ASN A 27 31.05 -1.83 -30.49
CA ASN A 27 32.32 -1.19 -30.86
C ASN A 27 32.24 0.35 -31.10
N ASN A 28 31.46 1.06 -30.29
CA ASN A 28 31.16 2.50 -30.45
C ASN A 28 30.42 2.87 -31.74
N GLU A 29 29.87 1.89 -32.44
CA GLU A 29 29.01 2.07 -33.60
C GLU A 29 27.56 1.73 -33.26
N LEU A 30 26.62 2.46 -33.87
CA LEU A 30 25.19 2.27 -33.71
C LEU A 30 24.62 1.63 -34.97
N TYR A 31 24.08 0.44 -34.80
CA TYR A 31 23.32 -0.29 -35.81
C TYR A 31 21.84 -0.23 -35.44
N TYR A 32 20.96 -0.15 -36.43
CA TYR A 32 19.54 -0.23 -36.16
C TYR A 32 18.76 -0.82 -37.33
N ASN A 33 17.66 -1.50 -37.01
CA ASN A 33 16.66 -1.96 -37.96
C ASN A 33 15.31 -1.35 -37.60
N SER A 34 14.49 -1.08 -38.61
CA SER A 34 13.13 -0.59 -38.42
C SER A 34 12.12 -1.54 -39.04
N TYR A 35 11.02 -1.77 -38.32
CA TYR A 35 9.92 -2.63 -38.73
C TYR A 35 8.62 -1.87 -38.55
N PHE A 36 7.71 -1.98 -39.52
CA PHE A 36 6.46 -1.24 -39.55
C PHE A 36 5.31 -2.22 -39.55
N TYR A 37 4.29 -1.99 -38.72
CA TYR A 37 3.14 -2.88 -38.62
C TYR A 37 1.83 -2.10 -38.76
N ASN A 38 0.86 -2.67 -39.47
CA ASN A 38 -0.49 -2.09 -39.51
C ASN A 38 -1.26 -2.36 -38.20
N ALA A 39 -2.50 -1.86 -38.11
CA ALA A 39 -3.36 -2.09 -36.94
C ALA A 39 -3.66 -3.57 -36.65
N SER A 40 -3.55 -4.46 -37.65
CA SER A 40 -3.68 -5.92 -37.51
C SER A 40 -2.36 -6.62 -37.18
N TYR A 41 -1.29 -5.86 -36.91
CA TYR A 41 0.06 -6.34 -36.62
C TYR A 41 0.74 -7.10 -37.78
N ASN A 42 0.30 -6.87 -39.01
CA ASN A 42 0.98 -7.38 -40.21
C ASN A 42 2.13 -6.44 -40.57
N GLU A 43 3.31 -7.01 -40.81
CA GLU A 43 4.48 -6.27 -41.24
C GLU A 43 4.24 -5.61 -42.61
N ILE A 44 4.63 -4.35 -42.73
CA ILE A 44 4.55 -3.55 -43.95
C ILE A 44 5.97 -3.19 -44.34
N SER A 45 6.37 -3.56 -45.55
CA SER A 45 7.65 -3.11 -46.11
C SER A 45 7.49 -1.70 -46.69
N PRO A 46 8.11 -0.66 -46.13
CA PRO A 46 8.15 0.65 -46.77
C PRO A 46 8.97 0.57 -48.07
N LYS A 47 8.54 1.28 -49.12
CA LYS A 47 9.22 1.29 -50.43
C LYS A 47 10.55 2.04 -50.44
N GLN A 48 10.74 2.97 -49.51
CA GLN A 48 11.99 3.66 -49.31
C GLN A 48 12.61 3.07 -48.06
N ASN A 49 13.82 2.54 -48.17
CA ASN A 49 14.56 2.16 -46.99
C ASN A 49 14.66 3.40 -46.10
N TRP A 50 14.14 3.30 -44.88
CA TRP A 50 14.49 4.24 -43.83
C TRP A 50 15.88 3.88 -43.29
N ASP A 51 16.86 3.78 -44.22
CA ASP A 51 18.26 3.44 -43.95
C ASP A 51 18.95 4.52 -43.12
N ASP A 52 18.33 5.71 -42.98
CA ASP A 52 18.82 6.81 -42.15
C ASP A 52 17.71 7.45 -41.28
N PHE A 53 17.16 6.71 -40.32
CA PHE A 53 16.49 7.29 -39.14
C PHE A 53 17.37 8.34 -38.43
N LYS A 54 18.70 8.30 -38.66
CA LYS A 54 19.67 9.34 -38.28
C LYS A 54 19.30 10.76 -38.71
N THR A 55 18.52 10.95 -39.77
CA THR A 55 18.17 12.30 -40.26
C THR A 55 16.86 12.86 -39.69
N ASN A 56 16.15 12.09 -38.86
CA ASN A 56 14.91 12.52 -38.22
C ASN A 56 15.17 12.82 -36.74
N GLY A 57 15.03 14.07 -36.31
CA GLY A 57 15.37 14.55 -34.95
C GLY A 57 14.76 13.77 -33.78
N LEU A 58 13.71 12.96 -34.01
CA LEU A 58 13.19 12.00 -33.03
C LEU A 58 14.24 10.93 -32.65
N LEU A 59 14.99 10.41 -33.62
CA LEU A 59 16.05 9.45 -33.34
C LEU A 59 17.28 10.15 -32.76
N ASP A 60 17.54 11.40 -33.08
CA ASP A 60 18.60 12.17 -32.42
C ASP A 60 18.31 12.36 -30.94
N ASP A 61 17.07 12.64 -30.56
CA ASP A 61 16.66 12.74 -29.15
C ASP A 61 16.76 11.38 -28.44
N ILE A 62 16.32 10.31 -29.10
CA ILE A 62 16.48 8.94 -28.61
C ILE A 62 17.97 8.62 -28.48
N TYR A 63 18.76 8.80 -29.53
CA TYR A 63 20.19 8.55 -29.61
C TYR A 63 20.95 9.33 -28.55
N ASN A 64 20.71 10.63 -28.40
CA ASN A 64 21.33 11.47 -27.37
C ASN A 64 20.97 10.98 -25.96
N THR A 65 19.72 10.56 -25.75
CA THR A 65 19.26 9.98 -24.49
C THR A 65 19.93 8.62 -24.21
N LEU A 66 20.10 7.78 -25.24
CA LEU A 66 20.75 6.48 -25.11
C LEU A 66 22.25 6.60 -24.91
N ASN A 67 22.92 7.39 -25.75
CA ASN A 67 24.35 7.65 -25.70
C ASN A 67 24.75 8.24 -24.34
N LYS A 68 24.07 9.29 -23.87
CA LYS A 68 24.37 9.92 -22.56
C LYS A 68 24.31 8.95 -21.37
N ASN A 69 23.43 7.94 -21.44
CA ASN A 69 23.19 7.02 -20.32
C ASN A 69 23.88 5.66 -20.48
N TYR A 70 24.30 5.27 -21.70
CA TYR A 70 24.70 3.90 -22.03
C TYR A 70 25.89 3.79 -23.01
N SER A 71 26.63 4.87 -23.30
CA SER A 71 27.67 4.95 -24.36
C SER A 71 28.78 3.88 -24.37
N ASN A 72 28.92 3.07 -23.30
CA ASN A 72 30.07 2.20 -23.10
C ASN A 72 29.70 0.72 -22.85
N LYS A 73 28.52 0.26 -23.26
CA LYS A 73 28.09 -1.13 -23.09
C LYS A 73 27.50 -1.70 -24.38
N ASN A 74 27.90 -2.93 -24.74
CA ASN A 74 27.22 -3.70 -25.79
C ASN A 74 25.77 -3.95 -25.33
N MET A 75 24.82 -3.26 -25.95
CA MET A 75 23.43 -3.24 -25.50
C MET A 75 22.50 -3.25 -26.70
N THR A 76 21.39 -3.99 -26.57
CA THR A 76 20.31 -4.00 -27.56
C THR A 76 19.13 -3.24 -26.98
N ALA A 77 18.55 -2.31 -27.73
CA ALA A 77 17.33 -1.62 -27.36
C ALA A 77 16.23 -1.91 -28.39
N SER A 78 15.03 -2.22 -27.93
CA SER A 78 13.85 -2.33 -28.78
C SER A 78 12.88 -1.22 -28.42
N ILE A 79 12.57 -0.34 -29.37
CA ILE A 79 11.69 0.80 -29.18
C ILE A 79 10.43 0.59 -30.02
N LEU A 80 9.29 0.54 -29.38
CA LEU A 80 7.98 0.43 -30.01
C LEU A 80 7.25 1.76 -29.90
N LEU A 81 6.96 2.35 -31.05
CA LEU A 81 6.19 3.58 -31.21
C LEU A 81 4.77 3.20 -31.62
N ASN A 82 3.79 3.51 -30.77
CA ASN A 82 2.38 3.27 -31.03
C ASN A 82 1.61 4.59 -30.98
N ILE A 83 0.65 4.80 -31.88
CA ILE A 83 -0.37 5.83 -31.72
C ILE A 83 -1.68 5.14 -31.41
N LEU A 84 -2.15 5.24 -30.16
CA LEU A 84 -3.47 4.73 -29.78
C LEU A 84 -4.59 5.68 -30.26
N GLU A 85 -5.83 5.16 -30.29
CA GLU A 85 -7.04 5.92 -30.56
C GLU A 85 -7.04 7.27 -29.81
N LYS A 86 -7.39 8.35 -30.53
CA LYS A 86 -7.31 9.77 -30.12
C LYS A 86 -5.91 10.42 -30.18
N ASN A 87 -5.04 10.01 -31.10
CA ASN A 87 -3.72 10.62 -31.37
C ASN A 87 -2.78 10.66 -30.15
N LYS A 88 -2.85 9.65 -29.28
CA LYS A 88 -1.92 9.54 -28.15
C LYS A 88 -0.74 8.69 -28.54
N LEU A 89 0.41 9.33 -28.76
CA LEU A 89 1.68 8.65 -28.91
C LEU A 89 2.05 7.99 -27.57
N THR A 90 2.33 6.69 -27.65
CA THR A 90 2.92 5.90 -26.58
C THR A 90 4.24 5.34 -27.09
N ILE A 91 5.31 5.52 -26.32
CA ILE A 91 6.64 5.03 -26.62
C ILE A 91 6.97 3.97 -25.57
N THR A 92 7.26 2.75 -26.02
CA THR A 92 7.75 1.68 -25.15
C THR A 92 9.17 1.33 -25.55
N SER A 93 10.13 1.53 -24.66
CA SER A 93 11.55 1.20 -24.90
C SER A 93 12.00 0.12 -23.94
N LYS A 94 12.54 -0.98 -24.47
CA LYS A 94 13.11 -2.10 -23.72
C LYS A 94 14.60 -2.21 -24.00
N TYR A 95 15.39 -2.39 -22.96
CA TYR A 95 16.85 -2.41 -23.03
C TYR A 95 17.38 -3.75 -22.53
N TYR A 96 18.28 -4.35 -23.29
CA TYR A 96 18.77 -5.70 -23.07
C TYR A 96 20.30 -5.73 -23.02
N ASN A 97 20.87 -6.54 -22.14
CA ASN A 97 22.31 -6.79 -22.12
C ASN A 97 22.75 -7.68 -23.30
N SER A 98 24.06 -7.94 -23.40
CA SER A 98 24.65 -8.82 -24.42
C SER A 98 24.08 -10.24 -24.43
N ASN A 99 23.53 -10.71 -23.30
CA ASN A 99 22.92 -12.03 -23.16
C ASN A 99 21.41 -12.01 -23.45
N ASN A 100 20.90 -10.91 -24.03
CA ASN A 100 19.48 -10.69 -24.34
C ASN A 100 18.56 -10.68 -23.10
N ILE A 101 19.09 -10.30 -21.94
CA ILE A 101 18.33 -10.17 -20.69
C ILE A 101 17.85 -8.73 -20.54
N LEU A 102 16.56 -8.55 -20.28
CA LEU A 102 15.93 -7.24 -20.08
C LEU A 102 16.49 -6.56 -18.82
N LEU A 103 17.09 -5.38 -18.98
CA LEU A 103 17.65 -4.55 -17.91
C LEU A 103 16.76 -3.35 -17.56
N LYS A 104 15.99 -2.84 -18.51
CA LYS A 104 15.15 -1.66 -18.31
C LYS A 104 13.98 -1.62 -19.28
N GLU A 105 12.83 -1.18 -18.80
CA GLU A 105 11.64 -0.89 -19.61
C GLU A 105 11.19 0.55 -19.31
N ILE A 106 10.94 1.35 -20.34
CA ILE A 106 10.37 2.69 -20.24
C ILE A 106 9.08 2.69 -21.04
N ILE A 107 7.98 3.13 -20.43
CA ILE A 107 6.70 3.31 -21.09
C ILE A 107 6.32 4.77 -20.88
N GLU A 108 6.28 5.53 -21.95
CA GLU A 108 5.97 6.95 -21.96
C GLU A 108 4.70 7.19 -22.77
N ASP A 109 3.77 7.93 -22.19
CA ASP A 109 2.69 8.60 -22.89
C ASP A 109 2.77 10.12 -22.64
N LYS A 110 1.85 10.89 -23.24
CA LYS A 110 1.81 12.36 -23.11
C LYS A 110 1.91 12.89 -21.68
N PHE A 111 1.44 12.15 -20.67
CA PHE A 111 1.38 12.61 -19.29
C PHE A 111 2.09 11.69 -18.29
N VAL A 112 2.41 10.46 -18.66
CA VAL A 112 2.91 9.44 -17.75
C VAL A 112 4.19 8.83 -18.29
N ILE A 113 5.22 8.81 -17.46
CA ILE A 113 6.46 8.08 -17.72
C ILE A 113 6.56 7.00 -16.65
N LYS A 114 6.58 5.73 -17.07
CA LYS A 114 6.85 4.57 -16.22
C LYS A 114 8.21 3.99 -16.58
N ILE A 115 9.04 3.74 -15.58
CA ILE A 115 10.36 3.14 -15.73
C ILE A 115 10.42 1.91 -14.85
N LYS A 116 10.79 0.76 -15.40
CA LYS A 116 11.13 -0.44 -14.66
C LYS A 116 12.60 -0.74 -14.86
N ASN A 117 13.30 -1.06 -13.78
CA ASN A 117 14.70 -1.46 -13.80
C ASN A 117 14.82 -2.90 -13.32
N TYR A 118 15.70 -3.65 -13.96
CA TYR A 118 15.93 -5.07 -13.71
C TYR A 118 17.42 -5.29 -13.41
N ASP A 119 17.72 -6.39 -12.71
CA ASP A 119 19.10 -6.84 -12.50
C ASP A 119 19.69 -7.52 -13.75
N GLU A 120 20.94 -7.95 -13.66
CA GLU A 120 21.64 -8.63 -14.76
C GLU A 120 21.05 -9.99 -15.15
N TYR A 121 20.15 -10.54 -14.34
CA TYR A 121 19.44 -11.80 -14.55
C TYR A 121 17.99 -11.59 -15.00
N GLY A 122 17.52 -10.35 -15.10
CA GLY A 122 16.16 -10.01 -15.55
C GLY A 122 15.11 -9.96 -14.44
N ASN A 123 15.52 -9.96 -13.17
CA ASN A 123 14.61 -9.78 -12.04
C ASN A 123 14.31 -8.31 -11.83
N LEU A 124 13.03 -7.97 -11.60
CA LEU A 124 12.61 -6.59 -11.37
C LEU A 124 13.17 -6.05 -10.05
N LEU A 125 13.94 -4.96 -10.11
CA LEU A 125 14.52 -4.27 -8.95
C LEU A 125 13.62 -3.15 -8.43
N GLY A 126 12.94 -2.46 -9.35
CA GLY A 126 12.14 -1.31 -9.00
C GLY A 126 11.42 -0.69 -10.17
N GLU A 127 10.38 0.05 -9.84
CA GLU A 127 9.53 0.76 -10.76
C GLU A 127 9.42 2.22 -10.33
N THR A 128 9.26 3.11 -11.28
CA THR A 128 9.05 4.54 -11.05
C THR A 128 7.97 5.01 -12.00
N GLU A 129 6.98 5.72 -11.49
CA GLU A 129 5.93 6.35 -12.28
C GLU A 129 5.91 7.85 -12.00
N LYS A 130 6.06 8.65 -13.06
CA LYS A 130 5.90 10.10 -13.00
C LYS A 130 4.65 10.47 -13.79
N ASN A 131 3.74 11.20 -13.17
CA ASN A 131 2.52 11.67 -13.80
C ASN A 131 2.50 13.21 -13.82
N GLU A 132 2.73 13.79 -14.99
CA GLU A 132 2.73 15.24 -15.21
C GLU A 132 1.34 15.86 -14.96
N LYS A 133 0.27 15.18 -15.39
CA LYS A 133 -1.10 15.68 -15.23
C LYS A 133 -1.54 15.72 -13.77
N LYS A 134 -1.22 14.69 -13.00
CA LYS A 134 -1.52 14.62 -11.56
C LYS A 134 -0.49 15.34 -10.70
N ASN A 135 0.66 15.70 -11.29
CA ASN A 135 1.84 16.22 -10.60
C ASN A 135 2.26 15.30 -9.44
N THR A 136 2.43 14.01 -9.76
CA THR A 136 2.82 12.96 -8.80
C THR A 136 4.05 12.21 -9.26
N TYR A 137 4.80 11.69 -8.31
CA TYR A 137 5.95 10.83 -8.54
C TYR A 137 5.89 9.65 -7.57
N HIS A 138 5.99 8.44 -8.09
CA HIS A 138 5.80 7.20 -7.36
C HIS A 138 6.99 6.28 -7.63
N VAL A 139 7.50 5.64 -6.58
CA VAL A 139 8.62 4.69 -6.67
C VAL A 139 8.24 3.43 -5.90
N LYS A 140 8.48 2.27 -6.50
CA LYS A 140 8.40 0.96 -5.85
C LYS A 140 9.73 0.25 -5.99
N THR A 141 10.16 -0.46 -4.95
CA THR A 141 11.33 -1.34 -5.02
C THR A 141 10.98 -2.75 -4.57
N TYR A 142 11.59 -3.72 -5.22
CA TYR A 142 11.30 -5.15 -5.06
C TYR A 142 12.54 -5.91 -4.61
N ASP A 143 12.33 -6.92 -3.77
CA ASP A 143 13.39 -7.85 -3.40
C ASP A 143 13.64 -8.87 -4.53
N LYS A 144 14.62 -9.76 -4.32
CA LYS A 144 14.98 -10.81 -5.29
C LYS A 144 13.83 -11.79 -5.59
N ASN A 145 12.83 -11.88 -4.71
CA ASN A 145 11.66 -12.75 -4.85
C ASN A 145 10.45 -11.99 -5.43
N LEU A 146 10.66 -10.78 -5.96
CA LEU A 146 9.61 -9.87 -6.45
C LEU A 146 8.62 -9.44 -5.35
N LYS A 147 8.98 -9.62 -4.07
CA LYS A 147 8.20 -9.10 -2.96
C LYS A 147 8.51 -7.62 -2.79
N TYR A 148 7.46 -6.83 -2.78
CA TYR A 148 7.53 -5.39 -2.61
C TYR A 148 8.09 -5.04 -1.23
N TYR A 149 9.16 -4.23 -1.19
CA TYR A 149 9.83 -3.87 0.06
C TYR A 149 9.95 -2.37 0.33
N ALA A 150 9.71 -1.48 -0.63
CA ALA A 150 9.54 -0.05 -0.31
C ALA A 150 8.72 0.72 -1.35
N GLU A 151 7.90 1.67 -0.89
CA GLU A 151 7.24 2.72 -1.68
C GLU A 151 7.73 4.07 -1.24
N MET A 152 7.75 4.95 -2.22
CA MET A 152 7.61 6.37 -1.97
C MET A 152 6.57 6.96 -2.92
N GLU A 153 5.68 7.78 -2.38
CA GLU A 153 4.77 8.62 -3.16
C GLU A 153 5.05 10.09 -2.83
N VAL A 154 5.18 10.89 -3.88
CA VAL A 154 5.41 12.33 -3.81
C VAL A 154 4.25 13.02 -4.51
N LEU A 155 3.54 13.85 -3.74
CA LEU A 155 2.39 14.63 -4.20
C LEU A 155 2.78 16.11 -4.22
N PHE A 156 3.34 16.58 -5.34
CA PHE A 156 3.85 17.96 -5.45
C PHE A 156 2.77 19.01 -5.18
N ASN A 157 1.52 18.77 -5.63
CA ASN A 157 0.39 19.69 -5.39
C ASN A 157 0.02 19.86 -3.91
N LYS A 158 0.38 18.90 -3.06
CA LYS A 158 0.11 18.93 -1.62
C LYS A 158 1.37 19.21 -0.79
N ASN A 159 2.52 19.27 -1.44
CA ASN A 159 3.83 19.24 -0.80
C ASN A 159 4.04 18.05 0.14
N GLU A 160 3.51 16.88 -0.23
CA GLU A 160 3.56 15.68 0.61
C GLU A 160 4.55 14.65 0.07
N ILE A 161 5.27 13.99 0.97
CA ILE A 161 6.02 12.75 0.71
C ILE A 161 5.52 11.68 1.67
N ASN A 162 5.06 10.57 1.12
CA ASN A 162 4.72 9.35 1.84
C ASN A 162 5.80 8.32 1.56
N PHE A 163 6.26 7.62 2.60
CA PHE A 163 7.20 6.52 2.46
C PHE A 163 6.75 5.32 3.28
N LYS A 164 6.99 4.13 2.74
CA LYS A 164 6.74 2.87 3.40
C LYS A 164 7.87 1.91 3.06
N GLY A 165 8.54 1.34 4.05
CA GLY A 165 9.69 0.45 3.86
C GLY A 165 9.63 -0.78 4.75
N ASN A 166 9.89 -1.94 4.16
CA ASN A 166 10.10 -3.24 4.79
C ASN A 166 11.59 -3.47 5.06
N LYS A 167 11.88 -4.46 5.90
CA LYS A 167 13.24 -4.78 6.36
C LYS A 167 14.16 -5.14 5.19
N LYS A 168 15.31 -4.46 5.12
CA LYS A 168 16.46 -4.89 4.32
C LYS A 168 17.49 -5.46 5.29
N ASN A 169 17.56 -6.78 5.44
CA ASN A 169 18.81 -7.52 5.72
C ASN A 169 18.60 -9.04 5.76
N LEU A 170 19.35 -9.70 4.86
CA LEU A 170 20.02 -11.00 4.94
C LEU A 170 19.23 -12.24 5.42
N ASP A 171 19.14 -13.19 4.48
CA ASP A 171 18.99 -14.64 4.67
C ASP A 171 17.78 -15.13 5.48
N TYR A 172 16.84 -15.69 4.71
CA TYR A 172 15.74 -16.55 5.14
C TYR A 172 14.82 -15.97 6.22
N ASN A 173 13.66 -15.46 5.77
CA ASN A 173 12.48 -14.99 6.51
C ASN A 173 12.35 -13.46 6.63
N VAL A 174 11.83 -12.85 5.55
CA VAL A 174 11.27 -11.50 5.58
C VAL A 174 9.98 -11.54 6.40
N SER A 175 9.97 -10.91 7.58
CA SER A 175 8.73 -10.69 8.34
C SER A 175 7.80 -9.76 7.55
N ASP A 176 6.49 -10.06 7.53
CA ASP A 176 5.46 -9.24 6.88
C ASP A 176 5.19 -7.89 7.57
N SER A 177 6.12 -7.41 8.41
CA SER A 177 6.02 -6.15 9.14
C SER A 177 6.83 -5.06 8.44
N TYR A 178 6.18 -3.93 8.14
CA TYR A 178 6.86 -2.70 7.75
C TYR A 178 7.86 -2.34 8.84
N VAL A 179 9.06 -1.93 8.45
CA VAL A 179 10.06 -1.40 9.40
C VAL A 179 9.80 0.08 9.64
N MET A 180 9.32 0.79 8.61
CA MET A 180 9.02 2.21 8.71
C MET A 180 7.86 2.63 7.81
N GLU A 181 6.97 3.45 8.35
CA GLU A 181 6.01 4.26 7.58
C GLU A 181 6.24 5.73 7.92
N SER A 182 6.28 6.62 6.95
CA SER A 182 6.42 8.06 7.22
C SER A 182 5.61 8.91 6.27
N HIS A 183 5.25 10.09 6.76
CA HIS A 183 4.51 11.11 6.04
C HIS A 183 5.07 12.47 6.41
N TYR A 184 5.37 13.28 5.40
CA TYR A 184 5.92 14.62 5.59
C TYR A 184 5.21 15.63 4.70
N ILE A 185 4.96 16.80 5.27
CA ILE A 185 4.45 17.99 4.59
C ILE A 185 5.57 19.03 4.59
N PHE A 186 5.89 19.55 3.41
CA PHE A 186 6.94 20.55 3.21
C PHE A 186 6.33 21.91 2.87
N LYS A 187 7.09 22.98 3.12
CA LYS A 187 6.67 24.34 2.74
C LYS A 187 6.73 24.55 1.22
N ASN A 188 7.72 23.94 0.57
CA ASN A 188 7.93 24.02 -0.87
C ASN A 188 8.54 22.71 -1.38
N LEU A 189 7.73 21.88 -2.03
CA LEU A 189 8.16 20.62 -2.64
C LEU A 189 7.93 20.69 -4.15
N ASN A 190 9.01 20.53 -4.92
CA ASN A 190 8.97 20.53 -6.37
C ASN A 190 10.04 19.58 -6.94
N LYS A 191 10.01 19.37 -8.26
CA LYS A 191 10.91 18.44 -8.93
C LYS A 191 12.39 18.83 -8.77
N ASN A 192 12.70 20.12 -8.68
CA ASN A 192 14.08 20.61 -8.61
C ASN A 192 14.70 20.40 -7.22
N ASN A 193 13.90 20.47 -6.16
CA ASN A 193 14.38 20.31 -4.78
C ASN A 193 14.15 18.92 -4.18
N LEU A 194 13.38 18.04 -4.84
CA LEU A 194 13.09 16.68 -4.37
C LEU A 194 14.35 15.91 -3.98
N LYS A 195 15.40 15.92 -4.83
CA LYS A 195 16.66 15.21 -4.54
C LYS A 195 17.32 15.69 -3.24
N LYS A 196 17.32 17.01 -3.00
CA LYS A 196 17.86 17.61 -1.77
C LYS A 196 17.02 17.20 -0.56
N ILE A 197 15.70 17.27 -0.67
CA ILE A 197 14.76 16.89 0.41
C ILE A 197 14.95 15.42 0.80
N LEU A 198 15.02 14.51 -0.17
CA LEU A 198 15.24 13.08 0.10
C LEU A 198 16.61 12.83 0.76
N SER A 199 17.64 13.56 0.35
CA SER A 199 18.96 13.50 1.01
C SER A 199 18.88 13.96 2.46
N ASN A 200 18.21 15.08 2.74
CA ASN A 200 18.03 15.60 4.09
C ASN A 200 17.30 14.59 4.99
N LEU A 201 16.19 14.03 4.51
CA LEU A 201 15.45 12.98 5.25
C LEU A 201 16.32 11.75 5.53
N SER A 202 17.12 11.31 4.56
CA SER A 202 18.02 10.15 4.74
C SER A 202 19.12 10.40 5.78
N SER A 203 19.47 11.66 6.03
CA SER A 203 20.41 12.09 7.06
C SER A 203 19.74 12.53 8.36
N TYR A 204 18.45 12.21 8.56
CA TYR A 204 17.64 12.61 9.72
C TYR A 204 17.59 14.13 9.94
N ASN A 205 17.70 14.90 8.85
CA ASN A 205 17.52 16.35 8.86
C ASN A 205 16.11 16.71 8.40
N TYR A 206 15.32 17.25 9.33
CA TYR A 206 13.91 17.58 9.12
C TYR A 206 13.65 19.08 8.97
N GLU A 207 14.66 19.93 8.84
CA GLU A 207 14.53 21.40 8.84
C GLU A 207 13.42 21.93 7.89
N ASP A 208 13.27 21.33 6.72
CA ASP A 208 12.28 21.72 5.70
C ASP A 208 10.86 21.16 5.95
N VAL A 209 10.69 20.28 6.96
CA VAL A 209 9.42 19.63 7.31
C VAL A 209 8.55 20.57 8.14
N VAL A 210 7.39 20.93 7.60
CA VAL A 210 6.38 21.73 8.32
C VAL A 210 5.63 20.86 9.33
N ASN A 211 5.20 19.68 8.90
CA ASN A 211 4.52 18.71 9.73
C ASN A 211 4.83 17.30 9.21
N GLY A 212 4.98 16.32 10.09
CA GLY A 212 5.18 14.95 9.65
C GLY A 212 5.21 13.95 10.79
N TYR A 213 5.22 12.68 10.42
CA TYR A 213 5.42 11.58 11.37
C TYR A 213 6.27 10.46 10.78
N GLU A 214 6.89 9.71 11.67
CA GLU A 214 7.53 8.42 11.38
C GLU A 214 6.98 7.38 12.35
N LYS A 215 6.52 6.24 11.82
CA LYS A 215 6.21 5.04 12.59
C LYS A 215 7.33 4.05 12.34
N ILE A 216 8.06 3.71 13.39
CA ILE A 216 9.16 2.77 13.36
C ILE A 216 8.71 1.54 14.13
N TYR A 217 8.56 0.42 13.44
CA TYR A 217 8.03 -0.80 14.03
C TYR A 217 9.14 -1.65 14.62
N ASP A 218 8.85 -2.33 15.73
CA ASP A 218 9.76 -3.29 16.33
C ASP A 218 9.87 -4.53 15.42
N ASN A 219 11.12 -4.83 15.02
CA ASN A 219 11.47 -5.97 14.19
C ASN A 219 11.02 -7.32 14.79
N ASN A 220 10.86 -7.41 16.11
CA ASN A 220 10.51 -8.64 16.82
C ASN A 220 9.03 -8.70 17.20
N LYS A 221 8.29 -7.59 17.08
CA LYS A 221 6.90 -7.47 17.53
C LYS A 221 6.07 -6.66 16.53
N PRO A 222 5.33 -7.32 15.62
CA PRO A 222 4.69 -6.68 14.47
C PRO A 222 3.61 -5.64 14.78
N PHE A 223 3.24 -5.46 16.05
CA PHE A 223 2.23 -4.49 16.52
C PHE A 223 2.79 -3.43 17.46
N GLU A 224 4.10 -3.46 17.73
CA GLU A 224 4.75 -2.46 18.56
C GLU A 224 5.50 -1.49 17.65
N TYR A 225 5.28 -0.20 17.88
CA TYR A 225 5.95 0.84 17.10
C TYR A 225 6.12 2.12 17.90
N THR A 226 7.16 2.86 17.54
CA THR A 226 7.40 4.21 18.02
C THR A 226 6.93 5.18 16.94
N GLU A 227 5.99 6.06 17.27
CA GLU A 227 5.56 7.17 16.42
C GLU A 227 6.28 8.45 16.85
N LYS A 228 7.10 9.02 15.97
CA LYS A 228 7.74 10.32 16.15
C LYS A 228 6.95 11.36 15.37
N ILE A 229 6.64 12.49 16.00
CA ILE A 229 5.88 13.59 15.39
C ILE A 229 6.79 14.81 15.26
N TYR A 230 6.86 15.36 14.05
CA TYR A 230 7.69 16.49 13.70
C TYR A 230 6.85 17.70 13.35
N LYS A 231 7.25 18.89 13.82
CA LYS A 231 6.64 20.16 13.47
C LYS A 231 7.71 21.24 13.34
N ASN A 232 7.70 21.96 12.22
CA ASN A 232 8.68 22.99 11.88
C ASN A 232 10.14 22.51 12.08
N GLY A 233 10.43 21.32 11.57
CA GLY A 233 11.73 20.66 11.62
C GLY A 233 12.21 20.19 12.98
N LYS A 234 11.36 20.23 14.02
CA LYS A 234 11.68 19.74 15.36
C LYS A 234 10.81 18.54 15.73
N LEU A 235 11.40 17.58 16.42
CA LEU A 235 10.67 16.50 17.09
C LEU A 235 9.88 17.10 18.25
N ILE A 236 8.56 16.99 18.22
CA ILE A 236 7.67 17.54 19.25
C ILE A 236 7.05 16.49 20.16
N ASP A 237 6.98 15.24 19.70
CA ASP A 237 6.38 14.15 20.45
C ASP A 237 6.96 12.80 20.01
N THR A 238 6.98 11.83 20.92
CA THR A 238 7.35 10.45 20.67
C THR A 238 6.42 9.55 21.46
N LYS A 239 5.63 8.73 20.76
CA LYS A 239 4.67 7.81 21.35
C LYS A 239 5.09 6.38 21.11
N GLU A 240 5.08 5.59 22.16
CA GLU A 240 5.29 4.15 22.07
C GLU A 240 3.94 3.44 22.14
N TYR A 241 3.71 2.56 21.19
CA TYR A 241 2.53 1.71 21.13
C TYR A 241 2.97 0.29 21.41
N SER A 242 2.58 -0.26 22.56
CA SER A 242 2.86 -1.65 22.93
C SER A 242 1.59 -2.44 23.15
N THR A 243 1.65 -3.75 22.93
CA THR A 243 0.49 -4.62 23.17
C THR A 243 0.09 -4.71 24.65
N SER A 244 1.00 -4.39 25.57
CA SER A 244 0.75 -4.30 27.01
C SER A 244 0.01 -3.02 27.43
N SER A 245 0.06 -1.96 26.62
CA SER A 245 -0.60 -0.67 26.93
C SER A 245 -2.11 -0.67 26.71
N ILE A 246 -2.67 -1.65 25.98
CA ILE A 246 -4.11 -1.72 25.68
C ILE A 246 -4.97 -2.09 26.91
N ASN A 247 -4.36 -2.61 27.98
CA ASN A 247 -5.04 -2.90 29.26
C ASN A 247 -4.94 -1.79 30.32
N THR A 248 -4.39 -0.63 30.00
CA THR A 248 -4.42 0.52 30.94
C THR A 248 -5.15 1.70 30.32
N LYS A 249 -6.47 1.74 30.57
CA LYS A 249 -7.16 3.02 30.72
C LYS A 249 -6.46 3.78 31.85
N ASN A 250 -5.50 4.63 31.50
CA ASN A 250 -5.12 5.85 32.18
C ASN A 250 -4.14 6.59 31.28
N LEU A 251 -4.64 7.61 30.58
CA LEU A 251 -3.82 8.71 30.08
C LEU A 251 -3.06 9.29 31.29
N LYS A 252 -1.76 8.99 31.41
CA LYS A 252 -0.82 9.90 32.06
C LYS A 252 0.05 10.50 30.97
N THR A 253 -0.37 11.67 30.50
CA THR A 253 0.53 12.66 29.92
C THR A 253 1.63 12.91 30.94
N THR A 254 2.77 12.25 30.78
CA THR A 254 3.97 12.57 31.56
C THR A 254 4.85 13.40 30.65
N SER A 255 4.57 14.70 30.60
CA SER A 255 5.53 15.67 30.10
C SER A 255 6.71 15.67 31.07
N LYS A 256 7.82 15.01 30.71
CA LYS A 256 9.10 15.18 31.41
C LYS A 256 9.64 16.57 31.05
N ASN A 257 9.33 17.55 31.89
CA ASN A 257 10.19 18.71 32.05
C ASN A 257 10.94 18.50 33.38
N GLU A 258 12.19 18.07 33.28
CA GLU A 258 13.14 18.14 34.38
C GLU A 258 13.46 19.62 34.64
N VAL A 259 13.09 20.12 35.82
CA VAL A 259 13.84 21.19 36.48
C VAL A 259 13.97 20.83 37.96
N GLN A 260 15.22 20.59 38.32
CA GLN A 260 15.82 20.38 39.64
C GLN A 260 15.67 21.67 40.48
N ASN A 261 15.13 21.61 41.71
CA ASN A 261 15.88 21.98 42.93
C ASN A 261 15.06 21.96 44.25
N ASN A 262 15.76 21.44 45.28
CA ASN A 262 15.77 21.78 46.71
C ASN A 262 14.56 21.56 47.63
N ASN A 263 14.75 20.55 48.50
CA ASN A 263 14.63 20.56 49.97
C ASN A 263 13.86 21.72 50.62
N ASN A 264 12.82 21.37 51.39
CA ASN A 264 12.77 21.69 52.82
C ASN A 264 11.68 20.86 53.54
N ASN A 265 12.07 20.26 54.67
CA ASN A 265 11.19 19.67 55.67
C ASN A 265 10.20 20.71 56.21
N PHE A 266 8.95 20.33 56.46
CA PHE A 266 8.22 20.68 57.70
C PHE A 266 6.95 19.81 57.86
N SER A 267 6.66 19.49 59.11
CA SER A 267 5.66 18.54 59.61
C SER A 267 4.21 19.05 59.59
N ASN A 268 3.28 18.08 59.64
CA ASN A 268 1.92 18.11 60.17
C ASN A 268 1.11 19.42 60.10
N ASN A 269 -0.03 19.40 59.37
CA ASN A 269 -1.33 19.43 60.05
C ASN A 269 -2.47 19.05 59.07
N SER A 270 -3.31 18.09 59.48
CA SER A 270 -4.61 17.84 58.90
C SER A 270 -5.53 19.05 59.10
N ASN A 271 -6.11 19.61 58.04
CA ASN A 271 -7.32 20.41 58.18
C ASN A 271 -8.24 20.31 56.96
N LYS A 272 -9.45 19.84 57.28
CA LYS A 272 -10.72 19.87 56.56
C LYS A 272 -10.91 21.07 55.62
N THR A 273 -11.41 20.79 54.42
CA THR A 273 -12.20 21.75 53.63
C THR A 273 -13.55 21.15 53.24
N LYS A 274 -14.55 21.57 54.04
CA LYS A 274 -15.98 21.79 53.78
C LYS A 274 -16.63 21.11 52.57
N GLU A 275 -17.44 20.10 52.86
CA GLU A 275 -18.62 19.76 52.06
C GLU A 275 -19.64 20.90 52.13
N VAL A 276 -20.09 21.36 50.96
CA VAL A 276 -21.27 22.22 50.82
C VAL A 276 -22.47 21.32 50.66
N SER A 277 -23.34 21.34 51.67
CA SER A 277 -24.62 20.67 51.68
C SER A 277 -25.64 21.40 50.80
N LEU A 278 -26.35 20.63 49.97
CA LEU A 278 -27.63 21.00 49.40
C LEU A 278 -28.62 19.91 49.82
N ASN A 279 -29.37 20.19 50.89
CA ASN A 279 -30.48 19.36 51.33
C ASN A 279 -31.78 20.15 51.21
N LYS A 280 -32.73 19.56 50.49
CA LYS A 280 -34.19 19.46 50.74
C LYS A 280 -34.84 19.11 49.40
N ASN A 281 -35.78 18.20 49.26
CA ASN A 281 -36.44 17.21 50.12
C ASN A 281 -37.42 16.49 49.16
N GLY A 282 -37.73 15.21 49.41
CA GLY A 282 -38.98 14.62 48.90
C GLY A 282 -38.85 13.24 48.27
N ASN A 283 -38.87 12.21 49.12
CA ASN A 283 -39.53 10.91 48.93
C ASN A 283 -39.50 10.25 47.54
N SER A 284 -38.54 9.34 47.35
CA SER A 284 -38.79 7.93 46.98
C SER A 284 -37.47 7.17 46.99
N SER A 285 -37.12 6.58 48.13
CA SER A 285 -36.05 5.58 48.20
C SER A 285 -36.58 4.28 47.59
N GLU A 286 -36.46 4.12 46.28
CA GLU A 286 -36.76 2.83 45.64
C GLU A 286 -35.88 2.63 44.38
N ASN A 287 -34.92 1.71 44.50
CA ASN A 287 -34.39 0.82 43.46
C ASN A 287 -33.56 1.32 42.25
N ASN A 288 -32.89 2.48 42.30
CA ASN A 288 -32.03 2.89 41.17
C ASN A 288 -30.66 2.16 41.08
N SER A 289 -30.18 1.49 42.14
CA SER A 289 -28.89 0.77 42.08
C SER A 289 -29.03 -0.57 41.33
N SER A 290 -30.14 -1.27 41.52
CA SER A 290 -30.41 -2.59 40.93
C SER A 290 -30.43 -2.54 39.39
N TRP A 291 -31.04 -1.50 38.81
CA TRP A 291 -31.15 -1.32 37.36
C TRP A 291 -29.79 -1.21 36.64
N TYR A 292 -28.80 -0.57 37.26
CA TYR A 292 -27.46 -0.44 36.69
C TYR A 292 -26.71 -1.79 36.65
N TYR A 293 -26.86 -2.62 37.70
CA TYR A 293 -26.33 -3.97 37.72
C TYR A 293 -27.01 -4.88 36.69
N PHE A 294 -28.33 -4.75 36.53
CA PHE A 294 -29.08 -5.48 35.48
C PHE A 294 -28.62 -5.11 34.07
N ILE A 295 -28.43 -3.82 33.78
CA ILE A 295 -27.92 -3.36 32.48
C ILE A 295 -26.48 -3.83 32.24
N GLY A 296 -25.61 -3.72 33.25
CA GLY A 296 -24.23 -4.19 33.14
C GLY A 296 -24.15 -5.69 32.86
N ALA A 297 -24.94 -6.50 33.57
CA ALA A 297 -25.03 -7.95 33.35
C ALA A 297 -25.55 -8.27 31.95
N LEU A 298 -26.58 -7.56 31.47
CA LEU A 298 -27.13 -7.75 30.12
C LEU A 298 -26.10 -7.48 29.03
N VAL A 299 -25.30 -6.42 29.15
CA VAL A 299 -24.24 -6.08 28.19
C VAL A 299 -23.17 -7.18 28.17
N ILE A 300 -22.78 -7.71 29.33
CA ILE A 300 -21.81 -8.81 29.43
C ILE A 300 -22.35 -10.07 28.74
N VAL A 301 -23.62 -10.43 28.95
CA VAL A 301 -24.27 -11.58 28.30
C VAL A 301 -24.28 -11.41 26.78
N ILE A 302 -24.62 -10.22 26.27
CA ILE A 302 -24.60 -9.91 24.82
C ILE A 302 -23.19 -10.11 24.25
N ILE A 303 -22.15 -9.67 24.95
CA ILE A 303 -20.75 -9.82 24.51
C ILE A 303 -20.34 -11.30 24.49
N ILE A 304 -20.66 -12.05 25.54
CA ILE A 304 -20.37 -13.50 25.62
C ILE A 304 -21.04 -14.22 24.45
N LEU A 305 -22.32 -13.91 24.18
CA LEU A 305 -23.05 -14.51 23.07
C LEU A 305 -22.47 -14.12 21.70
N GLY A 306 -21.97 -12.89 21.55
CA GLY A 306 -21.27 -12.43 20.35
C GLY A 306 -19.98 -13.19 20.09
N ILE A 307 -19.15 -13.37 21.12
CA ILE A 307 -17.91 -14.16 21.06
C ILE A 307 -18.23 -15.61 20.71
N TYR A 308 -19.24 -16.21 21.36
CA TYR A 308 -19.68 -17.57 21.07
C TYR A 308 -20.10 -17.75 19.60
N ARG A 309 -20.92 -16.82 19.06
CA ARG A 309 -21.36 -16.86 17.66
C ARG A 309 -20.18 -16.76 16.69
N LEU A 310 -19.23 -15.87 16.93
CA LEU A 310 -18.00 -15.72 16.14
C LEU A 310 -17.14 -17.00 16.14
N LEU A 311 -16.98 -17.64 17.30
CA LEU A 311 -16.21 -18.88 17.40
C LEU A 311 -16.84 -20.04 16.63
N LYS A 312 -18.17 -20.07 16.53
CA LYS A 312 -18.96 -21.09 15.80
C LYS A 312 -19.20 -20.75 14.33
N ALA A 313 -18.91 -19.51 13.91
CA ALA A 313 -19.21 -19.02 12.58
C ALA A 313 -18.50 -19.83 11.47
N PHE A 314 -17.26 -20.29 11.71
CA PHE A 314 -16.52 -21.12 10.75
C PHE A 314 -15.81 -22.29 11.43
N PRO A 315 -15.71 -23.46 10.77
CA PRO A 315 -14.98 -24.61 11.28
C PRO A 315 -13.51 -24.28 11.61
N LYS A 316 -12.87 -25.12 12.44
CA LYS A 316 -11.47 -24.92 12.83
C LYS A 316 -10.55 -25.25 11.65
N THR A 317 -9.68 -24.32 11.29
CA THR A 317 -8.75 -24.47 10.15
C THR A 317 -7.34 -24.94 10.54
N LYS A 318 -7.12 -25.26 11.83
CA LYS A 318 -5.77 -25.43 12.43
C LYS A 318 -4.94 -26.58 11.82
N TYR A 319 -5.58 -27.63 11.30
CA TYR A 319 -4.92 -28.84 10.81
C TYR A 319 -5.26 -29.18 9.35
N LEU A 320 -5.68 -28.18 8.57
CA LEU A 320 -6.01 -28.42 7.16
C LEU A 320 -4.76 -28.65 6.32
N SER A 321 -4.78 -29.67 5.47
CA SER A 321 -3.75 -29.84 4.43
C SER A 321 -3.81 -28.69 3.42
N TYR A 322 -2.72 -28.45 2.71
CA TYR A 322 -2.64 -27.42 1.67
C TYR A 322 -3.74 -27.58 0.60
N GLY A 323 -4.03 -28.82 0.18
CA GLY A 323 -5.11 -29.11 -0.77
C GLY A 323 -6.50 -28.78 -0.23
N GLN A 324 -6.76 -29.05 1.06
CA GLN A 324 -8.02 -28.68 1.71
C GLN A 324 -8.19 -27.16 1.81
N GLN A 325 -7.11 -26.43 2.12
CA GLN A 325 -7.14 -24.97 2.19
C GLN A 325 -7.44 -24.33 0.82
N ILE A 326 -6.87 -24.86 -0.27
CA ILE A 326 -7.19 -24.43 -1.63
C ILE A 326 -8.65 -24.71 -1.97
N ARG A 327 -9.17 -25.91 -1.67
CA ARG A 327 -10.58 -26.25 -1.96
C ARG A 327 -11.54 -25.34 -1.19
N ILE A 328 -11.26 -25.07 0.09
CA ILE A 328 -12.05 -24.12 0.89
C ILE A 328 -12.03 -22.73 0.26
N PHE A 329 -10.86 -22.25 -0.18
CA PHE A 329 -10.75 -20.98 -0.88
C PHE A 329 -11.56 -20.94 -2.17
N GLN A 330 -11.51 -21.99 -2.99
CA GLN A 330 -12.30 -22.09 -4.23
C GLN A 330 -13.80 -22.07 -3.95
N ILE A 331 -14.28 -22.80 -2.93
CA ILE A 331 -15.68 -22.77 -2.52
C ILE A 331 -16.07 -21.36 -2.05
N LEU A 332 -15.26 -20.71 -1.23
CA LEU A 332 -15.53 -19.33 -0.81
C LEU A 332 -15.57 -18.36 -2.00
N MET A 333 -14.64 -18.46 -2.95
CA MET A 333 -14.65 -17.60 -4.15
C MET A 333 -15.86 -17.87 -5.04
N LYS A 334 -16.35 -19.11 -5.13
CA LYS A 334 -17.57 -19.49 -5.86
C LYS A 334 -18.82 -18.78 -5.34
N TYR A 335 -18.91 -18.55 -4.03
CA TYR A 335 -20.05 -17.88 -3.39
C TYR A 335 -19.88 -16.36 -3.23
N ASN A 336 -18.90 -15.75 -3.88
CA ASN A 336 -18.65 -14.31 -3.74
C ASN A 336 -19.80 -13.46 -4.31
N GLU A 337 -20.46 -12.68 -3.47
CA GLU A 337 -21.53 -11.75 -3.87
C GLU A 337 -21.00 -10.35 -4.21
N ASN A 338 -19.77 -10.04 -3.80
CA ASN A 338 -19.15 -8.72 -3.95
C ASN A 338 -20.02 -7.56 -3.42
N ASP A 339 -20.71 -7.80 -2.30
CA ASP A 339 -21.52 -6.82 -1.59
C ASP A 339 -20.64 -5.73 -0.94
N ARG A 340 -20.56 -4.59 -1.63
CA ARG A 340 -19.77 -3.43 -1.19
C ARG A 340 -20.27 -2.80 0.10
N TYR A 341 -21.52 -3.04 0.52
CA TYR A 341 -22.00 -2.54 1.83
C TYR A 341 -21.22 -3.15 2.98
N LEU A 342 -20.59 -4.31 2.78
CA LEU A 342 -19.75 -4.96 3.77
C LEU A 342 -18.33 -4.39 3.84
N PHE A 343 -17.90 -3.55 2.88
CA PHE A 343 -16.50 -3.12 2.75
C PHE A 343 -16.07 -1.98 3.68
N SER A 344 -17.01 -1.34 4.34
CA SER A 344 -16.71 -0.29 5.33
C SER A 344 -17.15 -0.71 6.73
N ALA A 345 -16.35 -0.31 7.72
CA ALA A 345 -16.67 -0.45 9.13
C ALA A 345 -16.47 0.92 9.80
N ARG A 346 -17.40 1.31 10.67
CA ARG A 346 -17.32 2.58 11.40
C ARG A 346 -17.82 2.42 12.82
N ARG A 347 -17.01 2.85 13.79
CA ARG A 347 -17.36 2.93 15.21
C ARG A 347 -17.23 4.38 15.70
N ILE A 348 -18.17 4.82 16.52
CA ILE A 348 -18.14 6.10 17.23
C ILE A 348 -18.26 5.78 18.72
N ASN A 349 -17.26 6.16 19.52
CA ASN A 349 -17.21 5.88 20.96
C ASN A 349 -17.46 4.40 21.34
N GLY A 350 -16.95 3.47 20.51
CA GLY A 350 -17.07 2.02 20.74
C GLY A 350 -18.39 1.39 20.28
N ILE A 351 -19.34 2.18 19.75
CA ILE A 351 -20.61 1.70 19.19
C ILE A 351 -20.56 1.83 17.67
N GLY A 352 -20.99 0.80 16.93
CA GLY A 352 -21.06 0.84 15.47
C GLY A 352 -20.75 -0.51 14.85
N THR A 353 -20.10 -0.54 13.69
CA THR A 353 -19.72 -1.79 13.02
C THR A 353 -18.22 -1.97 13.00
N GLY A 354 -17.76 -3.22 13.10
CA GLY A 354 -16.38 -3.51 12.77
C GLY A 354 -16.09 -4.96 12.49
N TYR A 355 -14.87 -5.19 12.03
CA TYR A 355 -14.42 -6.50 11.60
C TYR A 355 -13.85 -7.29 12.77
N TYR A 356 -14.28 -8.55 12.85
CA TYR A 356 -13.75 -9.51 13.82
C TYR A 356 -13.27 -10.73 13.07
N ARG A 357 -11.99 -11.07 13.26
CA ARG A 357 -11.36 -12.21 12.63
C ARG A 357 -11.98 -13.50 13.16
N ILE A 358 -12.51 -14.31 12.26
CA ILE A 358 -13.08 -15.62 12.58
C ILE A 358 -12.00 -16.69 12.44
N ARG A 359 -11.37 -16.74 11.27
CA ARG A 359 -10.34 -17.73 10.91
C ARG A 359 -9.33 -17.14 9.95
N SER A 360 -8.26 -17.90 9.74
CA SER A 360 -7.29 -17.67 8.68
C SER A 360 -6.88 -19.01 8.08
N MET A 361 -6.50 -18.99 6.83
CA MET A 361 -5.91 -20.12 6.12
C MET A 361 -4.83 -19.61 5.16
N THR A 362 -3.92 -20.48 4.77
CA THR A 362 -2.88 -20.19 3.79
C THR A 362 -3.33 -20.71 2.42
N VAL A 363 -3.34 -19.84 1.43
CA VAL A 363 -3.70 -20.19 0.05
C VAL A 363 -2.51 -19.80 -0.82
N GLY A 364 -1.83 -20.80 -1.40
CA GLY A 364 -0.52 -20.54 -2.01
C GLY A 364 0.50 -20.16 -0.95
N TYR A 365 1.12 -18.99 -1.14
CA TYR A 365 2.08 -18.40 -0.20
C TYR A 365 1.46 -17.30 0.68
N ASP A 366 0.20 -16.95 0.45
CA ASP A 366 -0.47 -15.84 1.13
C ASP A 366 -1.41 -16.32 2.23
N LYS A 367 -1.51 -15.53 3.29
CA LYS A 367 -2.46 -15.77 4.38
C LYS A 367 -3.74 -15.00 4.12
N VAL A 368 -4.83 -15.73 3.99
CA VAL A 368 -6.17 -15.20 3.77
C VAL A 368 -6.95 -15.29 5.08
N TYR A 369 -7.73 -14.25 5.36
CA TYR A 369 -8.53 -14.11 6.57
C TYR A 369 -10.01 -14.14 6.24
N ILE A 370 -10.77 -14.75 7.14
CA ILE A 370 -12.23 -14.68 7.15
C ILE A 370 -12.60 -13.75 8.30
N TYR A 371 -13.23 -12.63 7.98
CA TYR A 371 -13.76 -11.67 8.95
C TYR A 371 -15.28 -11.70 8.94
N ALA A 372 -15.89 -11.52 10.11
CA ALA A 372 -17.28 -11.09 10.19
C ALA A 372 -17.32 -9.58 10.40
N LYS A 373 -18.21 -8.92 9.67
CA LYS A 373 -18.66 -7.56 10.00
C LYS A 373 -19.76 -7.67 11.04
N VAL A 374 -19.49 -7.17 12.23
CA VAL A 374 -20.39 -7.31 13.39
C VAL A 374 -20.74 -5.93 13.91
N PHE A 375 -21.96 -5.77 14.41
CA PHE A 375 -22.28 -4.61 15.25
C PHE A 375 -21.54 -4.75 16.59
N SER A 376 -20.85 -3.70 17.01
CA SER A 376 -20.03 -3.65 18.21
C SER A 376 -20.63 -2.68 19.22
N ILE A 377 -20.56 -3.04 20.49
CA ILE A 377 -20.84 -2.16 21.63
C ILE A 377 -19.61 -2.21 22.53
N LEU A 378 -19.13 -1.04 22.98
CA LEU A 378 -17.90 -0.92 23.78
C LEU A 378 -16.69 -1.65 23.14
N PHE A 379 -16.56 -1.58 21.82
CA PHE A 379 -15.51 -2.26 21.02
C PHE A 379 -15.55 -3.79 21.05
N MET A 380 -16.54 -4.38 21.72
CA MET A 380 -16.74 -5.83 21.80
C MET A 380 -17.77 -6.29 20.75
N PRO A 381 -17.63 -7.53 20.22
CA PRO A 381 -18.56 -8.04 19.24
C PRO A 381 -19.91 -8.35 19.90
N THR A 382 -21.01 -7.94 19.27
CA THR A 382 -22.35 -8.41 19.64
C THR A 382 -22.71 -9.66 18.83
N PRO A 383 -23.84 -10.32 19.12
CA PRO A 383 -24.32 -11.43 18.31
C PRO A 383 -24.76 -11.00 16.91
N ILE A 384 -24.89 -9.72 16.60
CA ILE A 384 -25.45 -9.24 15.33
C ILE A 384 -24.36 -9.21 14.26
N ILE A 385 -24.33 -10.23 13.40
CA ILE A 385 -23.43 -10.33 12.25
C ILE A 385 -24.15 -9.77 11.03
N LEU A 386 -23.51 -8.84 10.34
CA LEU A 386 -24.05 -8.19 9.14
C LEU A 386 -23.62 -8.91 7.86
N GLY A 387 -22.50 -9.63 7.90
CA GLY A 387 -21.96 -10.38 6.78
C GLY A 387 -20.51 -10.78 7.02
N TYR A 388 -19.92 -11.41 6.01
CA TYR A 388 -18.58 -11.98 6.08
C TYR A 388 -17.72 -11.48 4.93
N LEU A 389 -16.41 -11.41 5.17
CA LEU A 389 -15.40 -10.99 4.20
C LEU A 389 -14.30 -12.04 4.13
N LEU A 390 -13.85 -12.33 2.92
CA LEU A 390 -12.59 -13.01 2.65
C LEU A 390 -11.59 -11.95 2.17
N CYS A 391 -10.45 -11.82 2.84
CA CYS A 391 -9.52 -10.75 2.55
C CYS A 391 -8.07 -11.10 2.93
N TYR A 392 -7.10 -10.41 2.34
CA TYR A 392 -5.71 -10.46 2.80
C TYR A 392 -5.51 -9.63 4.08
N ASP A 393 -6.26 -8.53 4.19
CA ASP A 393 -6.38 -7.70 5.39
C ASP A 393 -7.68 -6.87 5.32
N GLU A 394 -7.96 -6.03 6.32
CA GLU A 394 -9.20 -5.23 6.37
C GLU A 394 -9.38 -4.23 5.21
N LYS A 395 -8.32 -3.95 4.43
CA LYS A 395 -8.34 -3.04 3.26
C LYS A 395 -8.35 -3.78 1.92
N HIS A 396 -7.80 -5.00 1.87
CA HIS A 396 -7.67 -5.80 0.66
C HIS A 396 -8.70 -6.94 0.64
N ILE A 397 -9.94 -6.60 0.31
CA ILE A 397 -11.08 -7.53 0.27
C ILE A 397 -11.10 -8.32 -1.04
N LEU A 398 -11.19 -9.64 -0.95
CA LEU A 398 -11.23 -10.57 -2.08
C LEU A 398 -12.66 -10.98 -2.42
N ALA A 399 -13.45 -11.27 -1.39
CA ALA A 399 -14.84 -11.65 -1.53
C ALA A 399 -15.66 -11.20 -0.32
N SER A 400 -16.96 -11.10 -0.53
CA SER A 400 -17.91 -10.76 0.53
C SER A 400 -19.20 -11.55 0.38
N PHE A 401 -19.82 -11.79 1.52
CA PHE A 401 -20.94 -12.71 1.65
C PHE A 401 -21.95 -12.13 2.64
N SER A 402 -23.22 -12.12 2.24
CA SER A 402 -24.33 -12.10 3.18
C SER A 402 -24.25 -13.28 4.16
N GLU A 403 -24.94 -13.18 5.28
CA GLU A 403 -24.97 -14.29 6.26
C GLU A 403 -25.53 -15.58 5.67
N GLU A 404 -26.56 -15.48 4.82
CA GLU A 404 -27.18 -16.64 4.18
C GLU A 404 -26.22 -17.35 3.21
N THR A 405 -25.56 -16.58 2.35
CA THR A 405 -24.64 -17.12 1.35
C THR A 405 -23.38 -17.70 1.99
N PHE A 406 -22.88 -17.06 3.05
CA PHE A 406 -21.78 -17.63 3.83
C PHE A 406 -22.18 -18.95 4.51
N SER A 407 -23.42 -19.08 4.98
CA SER A 407 -23.92 -20.33 5.55
C SER A 407 -24.00 -21.46 4.51
N LYS A 408 -24.38 -21.15 3.26
CA LYS A 408 -24.36 -22.12 2.14
C LYS A 408 -22.94 -22.57 1.81
N ALA A 409 -22.01 -21.62 1.70
CA ALA A 409 -20.60 -21.91 1.46
C ALA A 409 -20.00 -22.77 2.57
N LYS A 410 -20.30 -22.44 3.84
CA LYS A 410 -19.87 -23.23 5.00
C LYS A 410 -20.38 -24.67 4.94
N LYS A 411 -21.66 -24.87 4.61
CA LYS A 411 -22.25 -26.21 4.49
C LYS A 411 -21.55 -27.05 3.42
N GLU A 412 -21.29 -26.47 2.23
CA GLU A 412 -20.55 -27.15 1.17
C GLU A 412 -19.12 -27.52 1.61
N ILE A 413 -18.43 -26.64 2.35
CA ILE A 413 -17.10 -26.93 2.91
C ILE A 413 -17.14 -28.10 3.90
N GLU A 414 -18.13 -28.11 4.80
CA GLU A 414 -18.31 -29.16 5.80
C GLU A 414 -18.71 -30.51 5.19
N GLU A 415 -19.36 -30.54 4.03
CA GLU A 415 -19.77 -31.78 3.37
C GLU A 415 -18.70 -32.33 2.40
N THR A 416 -17.85 -31.47 1.84
CA THR A 416 -16.94 -31.85 0.72
C THR A 416 -15.46 -31.78 1.04
N VAL A 417 -15.05 -31.11 2.12
CA VAL A 417 -13.62 -30.87 2.45
C VAL A 417 -13.23 -31.28 3.86
N LEU A 418 -14.09 -31.00 4.85
CA LEU A 418 -13.90 -31.34 6.27
C LEU A 418 -14.58 -32.65 6.60
#